data_AF-A0A1E9M919-F1
#
_entry.id   AF-A0A1E9M919-F1
#
_cell.length_a   1.000
_cell.length_b   1.000
_cell.length_c   1.000
_cell.angle_alpha   90.00
_cell.angle_beta   90.00
_cell.angle_gamma   90.00
#
_symmetry.space_group_name_H-M   'P 1'
#
loop_
_entity.id
_entity.type
_entity.pdbx_description
1 polymer ?
#
loop_
_entity_poly.entity_id
_entity_poly.type
_entity_poly.pdbx_seq_one_letter_code
_entity_poly.pdbx_strand_id
1 'polypeptide(L)'
;MANPDLPHKTAYEACNPNHNLISEVQVAEDEGIKIQTLRQYSHASIKAAVGTRLDPVCKDEAGIRWYVSEDVAAWKVKRAETKARCRNHMQLPYRRR
;
A
#
# COMPACT_ATOMS: atom_id res chain seq x y z
N MET A 1 7.27 -17.52 -9.19
CA MET A 1 8.18 -16.57 -8.52
C MET A 1 7.74 -16.51 -7.07
N ALA A 2 8.63 -16.90 -6.16
CA ALA A 2 8.31 -17.23 -4.78
C ALA A 2 7.64 -16.04 -4.05
N ASN A 3 6.41 -16.24 -3.57
CA ASN A 3 5.95 -15.48 -2.41
C ASN A 3 6.84 -15.95 -1.26
N PRO A 4 7.64 -15.09 -0.59
CA PRO A 4 8.12 -15.48 0.73
C PRO A 4 6.86 -15.80 1.54
N ASP A 5 6.78 -17.00 2.11
CA ASP A 5 5.60 -17.44 2.85
C ASP A 5 5.39 -16.46 4.00
N LEU A 6 4.43 -15.54 3.82
CA LEU A 6 4.16 -14.50 4.82
C LEU A 6 3.82 -15.21 6.13
N PRO A 7 4.45 -14.83 7.25
CA PRO A 7 4.13 -15.42 8.54
C PRO A 7 2.66 -15.18 8.88
N HIS A 8 2.11 -16.05 9.73
CA HIS A 8 0.77 -15.85 10.26
C HIS A 8 0.75 -14.57 11.12
N LYS A 9 -0.36 -13.81 11.06
CA LYS A 9 -0.53 -12.54 11.80
C LYS A 9 -0.14 -12.67 13.27
N THR A 10 -0.68 -13.66 13.97
CA THR A 10 -0.41 -13.92 15.39
C THR A 10 1.07 -14.14 15.70
N ALA A 11 1.79 -14.83 14.81
CA ALA A 11 3.22 -15.09 14.98
C ALA A 11 4.02 -13.79 14.79
N TYR A 12 3.61 -12.95 13.83
CA TYR A 12 4.24 -11.66 13.60
C TYR A 12 4.03 -10.71 14.78
N GLU A 13 2.79 -10.61 15.30
CA GLU A 13 2.45 -9.76 16.46
C GLU A 13 3.22 -10.19 17.72
N ALA A 14 3.41 -11.48 17.94
CA ALA A 14 4.21 -11.99 19.06
C ALA A 14 5.68 -11.58 18.97
N CYS A 15 6.27 -11.53 17.77
CA CYS A 15 7.64 -11.10 17.57
C CYS A 15 7.81 -9.56 17.49
N ASN A 16 6.75 -8.83 17.17
CA ASN A 16 6.80 -7.39 16.88
C ASN A 16 5.70 -6.62 17.63
N PRO A 17 5.68 -6.65 18.98
CA PRO A 17 4.60 -6.05 19.77
C PRO A 17 4.49 -4.53 19.65
N ASN A 18 5.55 -3.86 19.18
CA ASN A 18 5.60 -2.40 19.04
C ASN A 18 5.05 -1.90 17.69
N HIS A 19 4.78 -2.80 16.74
CA HIS A 19 4.29 -2.42 15.42
C HIS A 19 2.78 -2.60 15.32
N ASN A 20 2.06 -1.51 15.05
CA ASN A 20 0.64 -1.58 14.75
C ASN A 20 0.42 -2.11 13.33
N LEU A 21 -0.45 -3.10 13.21
CA LEU A 21 -0.83 -3.70 11.93
C LEU A 21 -2.16 -3.14 11.45
N ILE A 22 -2.24 -2.87 10.15
CA ILE A 22 -3.45 -2.43 9.46
C ILE A 22 -3.79 -3.48 8.40
N SER A 23 -5.06 -3.89 8.37
CA SER A 23 -5.55 -4.86 7.38
C SER A 23 -5.63 -4.24 5.98
N GLU A 24 -5.48 -5.06 4.94
CA GLU A 24 -5.65 -4.61 3.56
C GLU A 24 -7.03 -4.04 3.26
N VAL A 25 -8.06 -4.52 3.97
CA VAL A 25 -9.43 -4.02 3.88
C VAL A 25 -9.49 -2.58 4.35
N GLN A 26 -8.97 -2.29 5.55
CA GLN A 26 -8.94 -0.93 6.09
C GLN A 26 -8.14 0.03 5.21
N VAL A 27 -6.96 -0.39 4.70
CA VAL A 27 -6.17 0.45 3.80
C VAL A 27 -6.94 0.75 2.51
N ALA A 28 -7.63 -0.24 1.96
CA ALA A 28 -8.42 -0.09 0.75
C ALA A 28 -9.63 0.84 0.95
N GLU A 29 -10.34 0.69 2.07
CA GLU A 29 -11.48 1.54 2.43
C GLU A 29 -11.07 3.00 2.67
N ASP A 30 -10.00 3.23 3.44
CA ASP A 30 -9.52 4.56 3.79
C ASP A 30 -9.09 5.36 2.53
N GLU A 31 -8.43 4.69 1.58
CA GLU A 31 -7.99 5.31 0.33
C GLU A 31 -9.05 5.31 -0.78
N GLY A 32 -10.21 4.69 -0.53
CA GLY A 32 -11.29 4.54 -1.50
C GLY A 32 -10.87 3.75 -2.74
N ILE A 33 -10.06 2.70 -2.58
CA ILE A 33 -9.58 1.84 -3.68
C ILE A 33 -10.08 0.40 -3.51
N LYS A 34 -10.06 -0.37 -4.61
CA LYS A 34 -10.32 -1.80 -4.55
C LYS A 34 -9.14 -2.53 -3.93
N ILE A 35 -9.41 -3.55 -3.12
CA ILE A 35 -8.39 -4.44 -2.52
C ILE A 35 -7.47 -5.05 -3.60
N GLN A 36 -8.03 -5.44 -4.74
CA GLN A 36 -7.23 -5.96 -5.86
C GLN A 36 -6.21 -4.91 -6.36
N THR A 37 -6.60 -3.64 -6.43
CA THR A 37 -5.70 -2.52 -6.76
C THR A 37 -4.63 -2.36 -5.69
N LEU A 38 -4.99 -2.45 -4.40
CA LEU A 38 -4.03 -2.45 -3.30
C LEU A 38 -2.97 -3.55 -3.45
N ARG A 39 -3.39 -4.78 -3.75
CA ARG A 39 -2.49 -5.93 -3.98
C ARG A 39 -1.57 -5.72 -5.17
N GLN A 40 -2.01 -5.00 -6.20
CA GLN A 40 -1.15 -4.66 -7.33
C GLN A 40 -0.04 -3.66 -6.96
N TYR A 41 -0.22 -2.80 -5.94
CA TYR A 41 0.84 -1.89 -5.44
C TYR A 41 2.02 -2.63 -4.80
N SER A 42 1.82 -3.89 -4.37
CA SER A 42 2.92 -4.77 -3.94
C SER A 42 3.71 -5.33 -5.14
N HIS A 43 3.18 -5.25 -6.35
CA HIS A 43 3.85 -5.73 -7.56
C HIS A 43 4.81 -4.67 -8.13
N ALA A 44 5.98 -5.12 -8.62
CA ALA A 44 7.08 -4.25 -9.08
C ALA A 44 6.64 -3.22 -10.13
N SER A 45 5.64 -3.57 -10.96
CA SER A 45 5.11 -2.72 -12.04
C SER A 45 4.47 -1.41 -11.54
N ILE A 46 4.01 -1.36 -10.29
CA ILE A 46 3.34 -0.16 -9.74
C ILE A 46 4.29 0.77 -8.97
N LYS A 47 5.53 0.34 -8.65
CA LYS A 47 6.57 1.25 -8.13
C LYS A 47 6.77 2.47 -9.05
N ALA A 48 6.55 2.30 -10.36
CA ALA A 48 6.61 3.38 -11.34
C ALA A 48 5.47 4.42 -11.18
N ALA A 49 4.32 4.05 -10.64
CA ALA A 49 3.11 4.88 -10.57
C ALA A 49 2.88 5.57 -9.21
N VAL A 50 3.45 5.08 -8.11
CA VAL A 50 3.35 5.71 -6.77
C VAL A 50 4.72 6.03 -6.16
N GLY A 51 5.81 5.56 -6.79
CA GLY A 51 7.18 5.80 -6.32
C GLY A 51 7.59 4.97 -5.11
N THR A 52 6.68 4.22 -4.47
CA THR A 52 6.99 3.34 -3.33
C THR A 52 6.08 2.12 -3.29
N ARG A 53 6.71 0.98 -2.97
CA ARG A 53 6.05 -0.33 -2.85
C ARG A 53 5.45 -0.44 -1.45
N LEU A 54 4.24 -0.97 -1.35
CA LEU A 54 3.62 -1.33 -0.08
C LEU A 54 3.57 -2.86 -0.01
N ASP A 55 4.40 -3.45 0.85
CA ASP A 55 4.49 -4.89 0.99
C ASP A 55 3.78 -5.37 2.25
N PRO A 56 2.99 -6.45 2.15
CA PRO A 56 2.42 -7.07 3.33
C PRO A 56 3.51 -7.75 4.15
N VAL A 57 3.39 -7.70 5.48
CA VAL A 57 4.33 -8.33 6.41
C VAL A 57 3.83 -9.67 6.94
N CYS A 58 2.51 -9.86 7.00
CA CYS A 58 1.89 -11.11 7.42
C CYS A 58 0.53 -11.33 6.74
N LYS A 59 0.00 -12.54 6.88
CA LYS A 59 -1.35 -12.93 6.45
C LYS A 59 -2.10 -13.62 7.58
N ASP A 60 -3.42 -13.48 7.58
CA ASP A 60 -4.31 -14.19 8.50
C ASP A 60 -4.82 -15.51 7.89
N GLU A 61 -5.53 -16.35 8.64
CA GLU A 61 -6.12 -17.61 8.17
C GLU A 61 -7.08 -17.39 7.00
N ALA A 62 -7.79 -16.27 6.98
CA ALA A 62 -8.66 -15.85 5.88
C ALA A 62 -7.90 -15.42 4.61
N GLY A 63 -6.56 -15.42 4.63
CA GLY A 63 -5.71 -14.94 3.53
C GLY A 63 -5.68 -13.41 3.40
N ILE A 64 -6.19 -12.69 4.40
CA ILE A 64 -6.13 -11.24 4.50
C ILE A 64 -4.69 -10.82 4.78
N ARG A 65 -4.18 -9.89 3.98
CA ARG A 65 -2.84 -9.32 4.13
C ARG A 65 -2.83 -8.18 5.13
N TRP A 66 -1.76 -8.11 5.91
CA TRP A 66 -1.55 -7.08 6.92
C TRP A 66 -0.27 -6.31 6.62
N TYR A 67 -0.32 -5.02 6.89
CA TYR A 67 0.76 -4.07 6.66
C TYR A 67 1.11 -3.36 7.96
N VAL A 68 2.36 -2.91 8.10
CA VAL A 68 2.75 -2.05 9.21
C VAL A 68 2.15 -0.66 8.99
N SER A 69 1.57 -0.07 10.04
CA SER A 69 0.90 1.23 9.97
C SER A 69 1.81 2.35 9.48
N GLU A 70 3.09 2.29 9.84
CA GLU A 70 4.12 3.27 9.46
C GLU A 70 4.39 3.23 7.94
N ASP A 71 4.53 2.03 7.37
CA ASP A 71 4.68 1.83 5.93
C ASP A 71 3.43 2.29 5.16
N VAL A 72 2.24 1.98 5.70
CA VAL A 72 0.97 2.46 5.14
C VAL A 72 0.93 3.99 5.14
N ALA A 73 1.29 4.65 6.24
CA ALA A 73 1.31 6.11 6.33
C ALA A 73 2.28 6.73 5.32
N ALA A 74 3.51 6.21 5.23
CA ALA A 74 4.50 6.67 4.27
C ALA A 74 4.04 6.46 2.81
N TRP A 75 3.38 5.33 2.53
CA TRP A 75 2.81 5.04 1.23
C TRP A 75 1.66 5.98 0.86
N LYS A 76 0.77 6.30 1.80
CA LYS A 76 -0.32 7.27 1.59
C LYS A 76 0.20 8.66 1.22
N VAL A 77 1.22 9.14 1.91
CA VAL A 77 1.87 10.43 1.62
C VAL A 77 2.38 10.45 0.17
N LYS A 78 3.18 9.45 -0.22
CA LYS A 78 3.75 9.37 -1.58
C LYS A 78 2.69 9.20 -2.67
N ARG A 79 1.61 8.47 -2.37
CA ARG A 79 0.45 8.36 -3.27
C ARG A 79 -0.23 9.71 -3.47
N ALA A 80 -0.45 10.46 -2.40
CA ALA A 80 -1.02 11.80 -2.47
C ALA A 80 -0.11 12.77 -3.27
N GLU A 81 1.20 12.75 -3.04
CA GLU A 81 2.19 13.51 -3.80
C GLU A 81 2.15 13.16 -5.29
N THR A 82 2.08 11.87 -5.62
CA THR A 82 2.03 11.43 -7.01
C THR A 82 0.72 11.83 -7.69
N LYS A 83 -0.41 11.73 -6.98
CA LYS A 83 -1.71 12.21 -7.46
C LYS A 83 -1.70 13.73 -7.69
N ALA A 84 -1.08 14.50 -6.78
CA ALA A 84 -0.91 15.94 -6.92
C ALA A 84 -0.02 16.28 -8.13
N ARG A 85 1.09 15.55 -8.33
CA ARG A 85 1.98 15.71 -9.49
C ARG A 85 1.26 15.42 -10.80
N CYS A 86 0.51 14.31 -10.89
CA CYS A 86 -0.28 13.98 -12.07
C CYS A 86 -1.36 15.04 -12.35
N ARG A 87 -2.04 15.54 -11.31
CA ARG A 87 -3.03 16.62 -11.44
C ARG A 87 -2.39 17.92 -11.95
N ASN A 88 -1.22 18.29 -11.43
CA ASN A 88 -0.48 19.46 -11.89
C ASN A 88 -0.06 19.30 -13.37
N HIS A 89 0.45 18.11 -13.73
CA HIS A 89 0.80 17.78 -15.11
C HIS A 89 -0.41 17.85 -16.06
N MET A 90 -1.60 17.45 -15.63
CA MET A 90 -2.84 17.56 -16.42
C MET A 90 -3.41 18.99 -16.51
N GLN A 91 -3.08 19.88 -15.58
CA GLN A 91 -3.51 21.29 -15.63
C GLN A 91 -2.60 22.17 -16.50
N LEU A 92 -1.31 21.85 -16.59
CA LEU A 92 -0.36 22.54 -17.46
C LEU A 92 -0.76 22.61 -18.95
N PRO A 93 -1.34 21.58 -19.60
CA PRO A 93 -1.77 21.67 -21.00
C PRO A 93 -2.96 22.62 -21.24
N TYR A 94 -3.71 23.01 -20.21
CA TYR A 94 -4.87 23.92 -20.36
C TYR A 94 -4.55 25.40 -20.13
N ARG A 95 -3.34 25.74 -19.69
CA ARG A 95 -2.91 27.13 -19.41
C ARG A 95 -2.09 27.79 -20.51
N ARG A 96 -1.87 27.10 -21.64
CA ARG A 96 -1.26 27.67 -22.86
C ARG A 96 -2.32 27.79 -23.98
N ARG A 97 -3.29 28.67 -23.80
CA ARG A 97 -4.10 29.25 -24.89
C ARG A 97 -4.45 30.68 -24.53
#